data_AF-A0A5N5LFC5-F1
#
_entry.id   AF-A0A5N5LFC5-F1
#
_cell.length_a   1.000
_cell.length_b   1.000
_cell.length_c   1.000
_cell.angle_alpha   90.00
_cell.angle_beta   90.00
_cell.angle_gamma   90.00
#
_symmetry.space_group_name_H-M   'P 1'
#
loop_
_entity.id
_entity.type
_entity.pdbx_description
1 polymer ?
#
loop_
_entity_poly.entity_id
_entity_poly.type
_entity_poly.pdbx_seq_one_letter_code
_entity_poly.pdbx_strand_id
1 'polypeptide(L)'
;MASIATSLYSQPLTSSRAAVLHQCQQLNPNRRSFPINFNTAKKATKLTVQHAPLPLKVLCGRGNRATAVTRDSWEKSVLKSDIPVLVEFYASWCGPCRMVHRVIDEIAAEYDGKLKCFVLNTDNDLQIAEDYEIKAVPVVLLLKNGEKRESVVGTMPKEFYIAAIERVLRS
;
A
#
# COMPACT_ATOMS: atom_id res chain seq x y z
N MET A 1 -70.22 8.14 -29.81
CA MET A 1 -69.90 9.24 -30.73
C MET A 1 -68.40 9.26 -30.96
N ALA A 2 -68.02 9.48 -32.21
CA ALA A 2 -66.65 9.53 -32.76
C ALA A 2 -65.77 10.59 -32.05
N SER A 3 -64.45 10.72 -32.21
CA SER A 3 -63.54 10.38 -33.30
C SER A 3 -62.09 10.73 -32.90
N ILE A 4 -61.09 10.09 -33.55
CA ILE A 4 -59.74 10.53 -34.03
C ILE A 4 -58.72 11.25 -33.10
N ALA A 5 -57.38 11.11 -33.20
CA ALA A 5 -56.47 10.25 -33.95
C ALA A 5 -55.00 10.42 -33.44
N THR A 6 -54.16 9.41 -33.74
CA THR A 6 -52.70 9.45 -34.08
C THR A 6 -51.68 10.16 -33.18
N SER A 7 -50.69 9.40 -32.70
CA SER A 7 -49.33 9.47 -33.25
C SER A 7 -48.47 8.27 -32.84
N LEU A 8 -47.86 7.66 -33.85
CA LEU A 8 -46.97 6.50 -33.82
C LEU A 8 -45.54 6.98 -33.57
N TYR A 9 -44.78 6.34 -32.66
CA TYR A 9 -43.38 6.01 -32.95
C TYR A 9 -42.88 4.88 -32.04
N SER A 10 -42.75 3.71 -32.65
CA SER A 10 -42.12 2.52 -32.11
C SER A 10 -40.60 2.61 -32.31
N GLN A 11 -39.81 2.27 -31.29
CA GLN A 11 -38.39 1.95 -31.46
C GLN A 11 -38.19 0.45 -31.18
N PRO A 12 -37.71 -0.34 -32.16
CA PRO A 12 -37.16 -1.66 -31.90
C PRO A 12 -35.63 -1.61 -31.80
N LEU A 13 -35.07 -2.06 -30.68
CA LEU A 13 -33.67 -2.47 -30.59
C LEU A 13 -33.54 -3.92 -31.05
N THR A 14 -33.10 -4.11 -32.29
CA THR A 14 -32.61 -5.40 -32.79
C THR A 14 -31.15 -5.25 -33.19
N SER A 15 -30.23 -5.67 -32.31
CA SER A 15 -28.82 -5.82 -32.66
C SER A 15 -28.60 -7.21 -33.25
N SER A 16 -28.46 -7.27 -34.57
CA SER A 16 -28.24 -8.49 -35.34
C SER A 16 -26.76 -8.85 -35.38
N ARG A 17 -26.47 -10.15 -35.15
CA ARG A 17 -25.18 -10.80 -35.40
C ARG A 17 -25.00 -11.02 -36.90
N ALA A 18 -23.86 -10.63 -37.48
CA ALA A 18 -23.09 -11.45 -38.43
C ALA A 18 -21.80 -10.76 -38.92
N ALA A 19 -20.67 -11.42 -38.65
CA ALA A 19 -19.52 -11.67 -39.53
C ALA A 19 -18.90 -10.53 -40.37
N VAL A 20 -17.67 -10.13 -40.00
CA VAL A 20 -16.57 -9.94 -40.98
C VAL A 20 -15.27 -10.46 -40.34
N LEU A 21 -14.78 -11.58 -40.88
CA LEU A 21 -13.43 -12.10 -40.72
C LEU A 21 -12.45 -11.30 -41.60
N HIS A 22 -11.18 -11.30 -41.18
CA HIS A 22 -9.98 -10.93 -41.96
C HIS A 22 -9.83 -9.46 -42.39
N GLN A 23 -8.84 -8.76 -41.81
CA GLN A 23 -7.54 -8.58 -42.48
C GLN A 23 -6.57 -7.85 -41.54
N CYS A 24 -5.59 -8.60 -41.04
CA CYS A 24 -4.33 -8.07 -40.54
C CYS A 24 -3.47 -7.76 -41.77
N GLN A 25 -3.12 -6.50 -42.02
CA GLN A 25 -2.15 -6.00 -43.02
C GLN A 25 -2.14 -4.47 -42.87
N GLN A 26 -1.07 -3.69 -42.86
CA GLN A 26 0.37 -3.89 -42.99
C GLN A 26 1.01 -2.55 -42.54
N LEU A 27 2.07 -2.61 -41.77
CA LEU A 27 2.97 -1.48 -41.53
C LEU A 27 3.56 -1.04 -42.88
N ASN A 28 3.33 0.22 -43.30
CA ASN A 28 3.98 0.78 -44.49
C ASN A 28 5.31 1.48 -44.10
N PRO A 29 6.43 1.10 -44.75
CA PRO A 29 7.78 1.56 -44.48
C PRO A 29 8.14 2.82 -45.29
N ASN A 30 8.06 4.00 -44.68
CA ASN A 30 8.70 5.23 -45.19
C ASN A 30 9.04 6.14 -44.01
N ARG A 31 10.06 5.79 -43.20
CA ARG A 31 11.46 6.19 -43.40
C ARG A 31 11.60 7.66 -43.82
N ARG A 32 11.47 8.58 -42.86
CA ARG A 32 12.10 9.91 -42.95
C ARG A 32 13.52 9.79 -42.42
N SER A 33 14.45 9.67 -43.35
CA SER A 33 15.89 9.79 -43.15
C SER A 33 16.23 11.20 -42.65
N PHE A 34 16.64 11.31 -41.40
CA PHE A 34 17.42 12.47 -40.96
C PHE A 34 18.88 12.22 -41.35
N PRO A 35 19.55 13.14 -42.06
CA PRO A 35 20.94 12.97 -42.44
C PRO A 35 21.81 13.18 -41.20
N ILE A 36 22.35 12.10 -40.65
CA ILE A 36 23.42 12.18 -39.66
C ILE A 36 24.73 12.34 -40.43
N ASN A 37 25.22 13.58 -40.47
CA ASN A 37 26.54 13.90 -40.95
C ASN A 37 27.58 13.42 -39.92
N PHE A 38 28.24 12.31 -40.21
CA PHE A 38 29.40 11.83 -39.46
C PHE A 38 30.63 12.62 -39.93
N ASN A 39 30.92 13.73 -39.25
CA ASN A 39 32.26 14.31 -39.27
C ASN A 39 32.96 14.04 -37.95
N THR A 40 33.99 13.21 -38.08
CA THR A 40 35.08 12.93 -37.15
C THR A 40 35.61 14.18 -36.45
N ALA A 41 35.56 14.18 -35.13
CA ALA A 41 36.58 14.81 -34.29
C ALA A 41 36.66 14.06 -32.96
N LYS A 42 37.68 13.21 -32.85
CA LYS A 42 38.12 12.64 -31.58
C LYS A 42 38.54 13.80 -30.67
N LYS A 43 37.81 14.04 -29.59
CA LYS A 43 38.37 14.70 -28.41
C LYS A 43 37.85 13.95 -27.18
N ALA A 44 38.67 13.02 -26.72
CA ALA A 44 38.50 12.37 -25.43
C ALA A 44 38.75 13.40 -24.32
N THR A 45 37.74 14.18 -23.98
CA THR A 45 37.72 14.89 -22.71
C THR A 45 37.29 13.90 -21.64
N LYS A 46 38.26 13.51 -20.81
CA LYS A 46 38.10 12.71 -19.61
C LYS A 46 37.05 13.38 -18.71
N LEU A 47 35.79 12.97 -18.84
CA LEU A 47 34.73 13.29 -17.89
C LEU A 47 35.01 12.47 -16.64
N THR A 48 35.74 13.09 -15.70
CA THR A 48 35.87 12.58 -14.35
C THR A 48 34.51 12.69 -13.69
N VAL A 49 33.71 11.63 -13.75
CA VAL A 49 32.49 11.56 -12.96
C VAL A 49 32.92 11.42 -11.51
N GLN A 50 32.81 12.52 -10.76
CA GLN A 50 32.85 12.48 -9.31
C GLN A 50 31.56 11.82 -8.84
N HIS A 51 31.48 10.50 -8.97
CA HIS A 51 30.52 9.72 -8.21
C HIS A 51 30.98 9.81 -6.76
N ALA A 52 30.39 10.72 -6.00
CA ALA A 52 30.38 10.59 -4.55
C ALA A 52 29.57 9.31 -4.25
N PRO A 53 30.18 8.24 -3.73
CA PRO A 53 29.41 7.12 -3.25
C PRO A 53 28.75 7.62 -1.96
N LEU A 54 27.46 7.97 -2.03
CA LEU A 54 26.65 7.93 -0.83
C LEU A 54 26.85 6.52 -0.26
N PRO A 55 27.28 6.37 1.00
CA PRO A 55 27.42 5.05 1.60
C PRO A 55 26.01 4.56 1.83
N LEU A 56 25.41 3.97 0.80
CA LEU A 56 24.23 3.14 0.93
C LEU A 56 24.72 1.90 1.66
N LYS A 57 24.85 2.03 2.98
CA LYS A 57 24.91 0.91 3.89
C LYS A 57 23.61 0.18 3.65
N VAL A 58 23.66 -0.83 2.79
CA VAL A 58 22.66 -1.88 2.74
C VAL A 58 22.79 -2.57 4.10
N LEU A 59 22.10 -2.01 5.09
CA LEU A 59 21.88 -2.65 6.36
C LEU A 59 20.92 -3.79 6.06
N CYS A 60 21.46 -4.92 5.62
CA CYS A 60 20.85 -6.22 5.89
C CYS A 60 20.95 -6.49 7.41
N GLY A 61 20.49 -5.55 8.22
CA GLY A 61 20.33 -5.70 9.64
C GLY A 61 19.04 -6.45 9.84
N ARG A 62 19.10 -7.57 10.57
CA ARG A 62 17.92 -8.15 11.22
C ARG A 62 17.48 -7.12 12.27
N GLY A 63 16.77 -6.07 11.83
CA GLY A 63 16.24 -5.02 12.69
C GLY A 63 15.21 -5.59 13.67
N ASN A 64 14.91 -4.84 14.72
CA ASN A 64 13.83 -5.20 15.63
C ASN A 64 12.52 -5.23 14.82
N ARG A 65 11.83 -6.38 14.81
CA ARG A 65 10.59 -6.59 14.04
C ARG A 65 9.40 -6.56 14.98
N ALA A 66 8.24 -6.22 14.44
CA ALA A 66 7.01 -6.33 15.20
C ALA A 66 6.76 -7.78 15.61
N THR A 67 6.44 -7.99 16.89
CA THR A 67 6.25 -9.33 17.45
C THR A 67 4.79 -9.77 17.27
N ALA A 68 4.57 -11.04 16.92
CA ALA A 68 3.21 -11.56 16.85
C ALA A 68 2.60 -11.68 18.25
N VAL A 69 1.35 -11.22 18.40
CA VAL A 69 0.56 -11.39 19.62
C VAL A 69 -0.68 -12.21 19.32
N THR A 70 -1.08 -12.99 20.31
CA THR A 70 -2.31 -13.80 20.34
C THR A 70 -3.19 -13.34 21.49
N ARG A 71 -4.42 -13.88 21.53
CA ARG A 71 -5.36 -13.67 22.66
C ARG A 71 -4.74 -13.86 24.04
N ASP A 72 -3.98 -14.93 24.24
CA ASP A 72 -3.39 -15.26 25.55
C ASP A 72 -2.35 -14.23 26.00
N SER A 73 -1.65 -13.62 25.04
CA SER A 73 -0.62 -12.61 25.31
C SER A 73 -1.16 -11.18 25.33
N TRP A 74 -2.38 -10.95 24.84
CA TRP A 74 -2.94 -9.62 24.58
C TRP A 74 -2.95 -8.74 25.83
N GLU A 75 -3.49 -9.26 26.93
CA GLU A 75 -3.63 -8.49 28.16
C GLU A 75 -2.27 -8.05 28.71
N LYS A 76 -1.29 -8.96 28.73
CA LYS A 76 0.04 -8.68 29.28
C LYS A 76 0.86 -7.78 28.37
N SER A 77 0.86 -8.03 27.06
CA SER A 77 1.74 -7.36 26.11
C SER A 77 1.20 -6.02 25.63
N VAL A 78 -0.12 -5.91 25.48
CA VAL A 78 -0.78 -4.73 24.90
C VAL A 78 -1.46 -3.88 25.98
N LEU A 79 -2.37 -4.46 26.78
CA LEU A 79 -3.17 -3.69 27.72
C LEU A 79 -2.36 -3.22 28.93
N LYS A 80 -1.48 -4.07 29.47
CA LYS A 80 -0.62 -3.79 30.63
C LYS A 80 0.77 -3.27 30.25
N SER A 81 0.93 -2.72 29.04
CA SER A 81 2.23 -2.17 28.63
C SER A 81 2.49 -0.82 29.29
N ASP A 82 3.68 -0.65 29.88
CA ASP A 82 4.15 0.61 30.46
C ASP A 82 4.46 1.70 29.42
N ILE A 83 4.73 1.29 28.18
CA ILE A 83 4.99 2.19 27.06
C ILE A 83 3.90 2.06 25.99
N PRO A 84 3.66 3.09 25.17
CA PRO A 84 2.70 3.04 24.08
C PRO A 84 2.91 1.84 23.16
N VAL A 85 1.81 1.34 22.62
CA VAL A 85 1.78 0.12 21.82
C VAL A 85 1.14 0.41 20.47
N LEU A 86 1.78 -0.08 19.41
CA LEU A 86 1.27 -0.08 18.05
C LEU A 86 0.94 -1.52 17.66
N VAL A 87 -0.28 -1.77 17.22
CA VAL A 87 -0.74 -3.11 16.81
C VAL A 87 -1.25 -3.07 15.38
N GLU A 88 -0.64 -3.83 14.49
CA GLU A 88 -1.15 -4.06 13.14
C GLU A 88 -2.08 -5.29 13.11
N PHE A 89 -3.31 -5.07 12.69
CA PHE A 89 -4.30 -6.11 12.40
C PHE A 89 -4.20 -6.48 10.93
N TYR A 90 -3.89 -7.75 10.67
CA TYR A 90 -3.71 -8.29 9.34
C TYR A 90 -4.42 -9.64 9.18
N ALA A 91 -4.49 -10.12 7.94
CA ALA A 91 -4.92 -11.46 7.62
C ALA A 91 -3.96 -12.13 6.63
N SER A 92 -3.89 -13.45 6.65
CA SER A 92 -2.94 -14.23 5.85
C SER A 92 -3.13 -14.08 4.34
N TRP A 93 -4.38 -13.86 3.92
CA TRP A 93 -4.81 -13.66 2.54
C TRP A 93 -4.73 -12.19 2.08
N CYS A 94 -4.37 -11.26 2.98
CA CYS A 94 -4.32 -9.83 2.69
C CYS A 94 -3.01 -9.44 1.98
N GLY A 95 -3.09 -9.23 0.66
CA GLY A 95 -1.97 -8.75 -0.15
C GLY A 95 -1.37 -7.41 0.33
N PRO A 96 -2.18 -6.34 0.50
CA PRO A 96 -1.70 -5.03 0.93
C PRO A 96 -1.03 -5.02 2.31
N CYS A 97 -1.41 -5.93 3.21
CA CYS A 97 -0.84 -6.04 4.55
C CYS A 97 0.68 -6.30 4.52
N ARG A 98 1.20 -6.99 3.49
CA ARG A 98 2.65 -7.21 3.35
C ARG A 98 3.46 -5.92 3.25
N MET A 99 2.88 -4.85 2.72
CA MET A 99 3.56 -3.55 2.65
C MET A 99 3.53 -2.85 4.02
N VAL A 100 2.40 -2.93 4.71
CA VAL A 100 2.24 -2.37 6.06
C VAL A 100 3.20 -3.05 7.03
N HIS A 101 3.31 -4.39 7.03
CA HIS A 101 4.30 -5.12 7.83
C HIS A 101 5.73 -4.57 7.71
N ARG A 102 6.18 -4.23 6.49
CA ARG A 102 7.53 -3.68 6.29
C ARG A 102 7.69 -2.31 6.92
N VAL A 103 6.68 -1.45 6.74
CA VAL A 103 6.65 -0.12 7.33
C VAL A 103 6.64 -0.22 8.86
N ILE A 104 5.86 -1.14 9.42
CA ILE A 104 5.78 -1.35 10.87
C ILE A 104 7.08 -1.93 11.42
N ASP A 105 7.74 -2.85 10.72
CA ASP A 105 9.06 -3.37 11.09
C ASP A 105 10.13 -2.27 11.10
N GLU A 106 10.12 -1.36 10.12
CA GLU A 106 11.02 -0.21 10.11
C GLU A 106 10.75 0.73 11.31
N ILE A 107 9.47 1.02 11.59
CA ILE A 107 9.08 1.85 12.74
C ILE A 107 9.48 1.17 14.04
N ALA A 108 9.32 -0.15 14.16
CA ALA A 108 9.72 -0.91 15.34
C ALA A 108 11.23 -0.77 15.63
N ALA A 109 12.06 -0.74 14.58
CA ALA A 109 13.49 -0.50 14.73
C ALA A 109 13.81 0.95 15.11
N GLU A 110 13.12 1.94 14.54
CA GLU A 110 13.37 3.37 14.79
C GLU A 110 12.89 3.84 16.17
N TYR A 111 11.80 3.26 16.66
CA TYR A 111 11.16 3.62 17.94
C TYR A 111 11.45 2.63 19.06
N ASP A 112 12.51 1.81 18.93
CA ASP A 112 12.92 0.85 19.93
C ASP A 112 13.06 1.52 21.32
N GLY A 113 12.44 0.89 22.33
CA GLY A 113 12.38 1.42 23.70
C GLY A 113 11.36 2.54 23.94
N LYS A 114 10.82 3.20 22.91
CA LYS A 114 9.78 4.24 23.04
C LYS A 114 8.38 3.73 22.71
N LEU A 115 8.28 2.76 21.80
CA LEU A 115 7.05 2.17 21.29
C LEU A 115 7.24 0.66 21.20
N LYS A 116 6.24 -0.13 21.61
CA LYS A 116 6.20 -1.57 21.27
C LYS A 116 5.34 -1.78 20.04
N CYS A 117 5.87 -2.50 19.06
CA CYS A 117 5.14 -2.87 17.85
C CYS A 117 4.77 -4.35 17.87
N PHE A 118 3.49 -4.63 17.60
CA PHE A 118 2.96 -5.97 17.49
C PHE A 118 2.15 -6.16 16.22
N VAL A 119 2.00 -7.42 15.81
CA VAL A 119 1.09 -7.84 14.74
C VAL A 119 0.09 -8.84 15.29
N LEU A 120 -1.17 -8.72 14.89
CA LEU A 120 -2.26 -9.64 15.25
C LEU A 120 -2.94 -10.15 13.99
N ASN A 121 -3.04 -11.48 13.87
CA ASN A 121 -3.78 -12.11 12.78
C ASN A 121 -5.26 -12.20 13.15
N THR A 122 -6.10 -11.46 12.42
CA THR A 122 -7.54 -11.44 12.65
C THR A 122 -8.22 -12.77 12.36
N ASP A 123 -7.66 -13.60 11.47
CA ASP A 123 -8.20 -14.94 11.16
C ASP A 123 -8.13 -15.86 12.40
N ASN A 124 -7.12 -15.68 13.27
CA ASN A 124 -6.91 -16.51 14.46
C ASN A 124 -7.61 -15.93 15.70
N ASP A 125 -7.61 -14.60 15.82
CA ASP A 125 -8.05 -13.89 17.02
C ASP A 125 -9.20 -12.92 16.72
N LEU A 126 -10.28 -13.45 16.10
CA LEU A 126 -11.46 -12.69 15.68
C LEU A 126 -12.09 -11.85 16.80
N GLN A 127 -12.21 -12.39 18.01
CA GLN A 127 -12.80 -11.68 19.15
C GLN A 127 -12.10 -10.35 19.44
N ILE A 128 -10.75 -10.32 19.39
CA ILE A 128 -10.01 -9.08 19.63
C ILE A 128 -10.27 -8.09 18.50
N ALA A 129 -10.33 -8.55 17.25
CA ALA A 129 -10.66 -7.70 16.13
C ALA A 129 -12.06 -7.08 16.28
N GLU A 130 -13.05 -7.86 16.73
CA GLU A 130 -14.41 -7.39 17.00
C GLU A 130 -14.47 -6.36 18.12
N ASP A 131 -13.77 -6.57 19.23
CA ASP A 131 -13.73 -5.67 20.38
C ASP A 131 -13.21 -4.27 20.01
N TYR A 132 -12.34 -4.17 18.99
CA TYR A 132 -11.82 -2.90 18.46
C TYR A 132 -12.51 -2.43 17.18
N GLU A 133 -13.62 -3.07 16.79
CA GLU A 133 -14.44 -2.77 15.62
C GLU A 133 -13.70 -2.88 14.28
N ILE A 134 -12.74 -3.80 14.19
CA ILE A 134 -11.93 -4.04 12.99
C ILE A 134 -12.72 -4.90 12.00
N LYS A 135 -13.36 -4.24 11.03
CA LYS A 135 -14.19 -4.87 9.99
C LYS A 135 -13.44 -5.22 8.70
N ALA A 136 -12.26 -4.63 8.52
CA ALA A 136 -11.41 -4.84 7.36
C ALA A 136 -9.94 -4.68 7.76
N VAL A 137 -9.03 -5.30 7.01
CA VAL A 137 -7.58 -5.21 7.20
C VAL A 137 -6.91 -4.66 5.93
N PRO A 138 -5.74 -4.00 6.02
CA PRO A 138 -4.98 -3.72 7.24
C PRO A 138 -5.56 -2.57 8.06
N VAL A 139 -5.46 -2.68 9.39
CA VAL A 139 -5.69 -1.56 10.32
C VAL A 139 -4.57 -1.54 11.34
N VAL A 140 -4.05 -0.36 11.66
CA VAL A 140 -3.03 -0.17 12.69
C VAL A 140 -3.65 0.63 13.83
N LEU A 141 -3.65 0.07 15.04
CA LEU A 141 -4.13 0.72 16.25
C LEU A 141 -2.96 1.21 17.11
N LEU A 142 -3.12 2.39 17.69
CA LEU A 142 -2.23 2.92 18.71
C LEU A 142 -2.95 2.91 20.04
N LEU A 143 -2.32 2.26 21.02
CA LEU A 143 -2.78 2.18 22.39
C LEU A 143 -1.78 2.85 23.33
N LYS A 144 -2.31 3.52 24.36
CA LYS A 144 -1.52 4.09 25.45
C LYS A 144 -2.25 3.86 26.75
N ASN A 145 -1.58 3.29 27.74
CA ASN A 145 -2.15 2.92 29.03
C ASN A 145 -3.36 1.98 28.90
N GLY A 146 -3.30 1.04 27.95
CA GLY A 146 -4.39 0.09 27.66
C GLY A 146 -5.59 0.67 26.89
N GLU A 147 -5.60 1.96 26.59
CA GLU A 147 -6.70 2.62 25.89
C GLU A 147 -6.36 2.90 24.42
N LYS A 148 -7.33 2.72 23.52
CA LYS A 148 -7.22 3.10 22.10
C LYS A 148 -7.13 4.62 21.99
N ARG A 149 -6.05 5.11 21.38
CA ARG A 149 -5.81 6.55 21.15
C ARG A 149 -6.03 6.94 19.70
N GLU A 150 -5.57 6.12 18.76
CA GLU A 150 -5.68 6.40 17.35
C GLU A 150 -5.78 5.10 16.53
N SER A 151 -6.35 5.20 15.33
CA SER A 151 -6.40 4.11 14.36
C SER A 151 -6.11 4.62 12.96
N VAL A 152 -5.28 3.89 12.23
CA VAL A 152 -5.00 4.12 10.80
C VAL A 152 -5.57 2.96 10.01
N VAL A 153 -6.53 3.24 9.13
CA VAL A 153 -7.19 2.24 8.30
C VAL A 153 -6.58 2.22 6.91
N GLY A 154 -6.27 1.02 6.41
CA GLY A 154 -5.70 0.80 5.09
C GLY A 154 -4.18 0.96 5.04
N THR A 155 -3.66 0.95 3.81
CA THR A 155 -2.23 1.07 3.54
C THR A 155 -1.87 2.53 3.34
N MET A 156 -1.04 3.08 4.23
CA MET A 156 -0.59 4.46 4.19
C MET A 156 0.93 4.55 4.02
N PRO A 157 1.48 5.70 3.60
CA PRO A 157 2.92 5.97 3.67
C PRO A 157 3.44 5.97 5.13
N LYS A 158 4.73 5.70 5.31
CA LYS A 158 5.40 5.64 6.62
C LYS A 158 5.18 6.90 7.45
N GLU A 159 5.25 8.05 6.80
CA GLU A 159 5.11 9.37 7.41
C GLU A 159 3.75 9.56 8.09
N PHE A 160 2.71 8.89 7.57
CA PHE A 160 1.37 8.95 8.16
C PHE A 160 1.33 8.24 9.51
N TYR A 161 1.93 7.04 9.61
CA TYR A 161 2.05 6.30 10.87
C TYR A 161 2.93 7.05 11.87
N ILE A 162 4.06 7.61 11.43
CA ILE A 162 4.93 8.42 12.28
C ILE A 162 4.15 9.62 12.85
N ALA A 163 3.40 10.34 12.01
CA ALA A 163 2.61 11.47 12.48
C ALA A 163 1.56 11.07 13.54
N ALA A 164 0.95 9.89 13.42
CA ALA A 164 0.04 9.33 14.42
C ALA A 164 0.76 8.97 15.73
N ILE A 165 1.88 8.25 15.63
CA ILE A 165 2.73 7.88 16.77
C ILE A 165 3.12 9.12 17.55
N GLU A 166 3.66 10.13 16.87
CA GLU A 166 4.10 11.37 17.49
C GLU A 166 2.96 12.13 18.18
N ARG A 167 1.72 12.04 17.69
CA ARG A 167 0.56 12.62 18.37
C ARG A 167 0.24 11.91 19.69
N VAL A 168 0.32 10.57 19.71
CA VAL A 168 0.10 9.75 20.92
C VAL A 168 1.25 9.84 21.92
N LEU A 169 2.49 10.01 21.45
CA LEU A 169 3.64 10.19 22.33
C LEU A 169 3.56 11.52 23.11
N ARG A 170 3.01 12.57 22.49
CA ARG A 170 2.86 13.89 23.11
C ARG A 170 1.62 14.06 24.00
N SER A 171 0.58 13.22 23.84
CA SER A 171 -0.67 13.28 24.62
C SER A 171 -0.52 12.66 25.99
#